data_AF-A0AAV8X1D0-F1
#
_entry.id   AF-A0AAV8X1D0-F1
#
_cell.length_a   1.000
_cell.length_b   1.000
_cell.length_c   1.000
_cell.angle_alpha   90.00
_cell.angle_beta   90.00
_cell.angle_gamma   90.00
#
_symmetry.space_group_name_H-M   'P 1'
#
loop_
_entity.id
_entity.type
_entity.pdbx_description
1 polymer ?
#
loop_
_entity_poly.entity_id
_entity_poly.type
_entity_poly.pdbx_seq_one_letter_code
_entity_poly.pdbx_strand_id
1 'polypeptide(L)'
;MMAMGEKQQELTLDPDTLRLLGDEGGTVANTSPPIHVGLVPIWSGILKAGLKDEIRDSLITRYPIAENCPTMAPPRMNLEVKAVVNEVTVKRDARFSTIQAMLGASLSALGQSLTILGNALQEEGKARLLASIGDAARLIAGVHQQQSQARRAILRAQLNKSLADTLSEAPGDDGWLFGENLSERIQSAKALDRTAAHLRKAKGVHKA
;
A
#
# COMPACT_ATOMS: atom_id res chain seq x y z
N MET A 1 -31.98 -65.99 35.12
CA MET A 1 -30.52 -65.76 35.17
C MET A 1 -30.23 -64.47 34.42
N MET A 2 -29.49 -63.57 35.05
CA MET A 2 -29.23 -62.20 34.62
C MET A 2 -28.23 -62.13 33.45
N ALA A 3 -28.39 -61.13 32.58
CA ALA A 3 -27.26 -60.46 31.92
C ALA A 3 -27.68 -59.01 31.61
N MET A 4 -27.25 -58.09 32.47
CA MET A 4 -27.33 -56.65 32.24
C MET A 4 -26.28 -56.26 31.20
N GLY A 5 -26.69 -55.62 30.10
CA GLY A 5 -25.80 -54.86 29.24
C GLY A 5 -25.70 -53.44 29.77
N GLU A 6 -24.58 -53.11 30.42
CA GLU A 6 -24.28 -51.76 30.88
C GLU A 6 -24.17 -50.81 29.67
N LYS A 7 -25.04 -49.80 29.60
CA LYS A 7 -24.81 -48.64 28.73
C LYS A 7 -23.63 -47.86 29.31
N GLN A 8 -22.48 -47.90 28.64
CA GLN A 8 -21.39 -46.97 28.92
C GLN A 8 -21.93 -45.54 28.75
N GLN A 9 -22.01 -44.79 29.85
CA GLN A 9 -22.23 -43.36 29.81
C GLN A 9 -20.97 -42.74 29.21
N GLU A 10 -21.14 -42.08 28.06
CA GLU A 10 -20.10 -41.28 27.43
C GLU A 10 -19.74 -40.14 28.40
N LEU A 11 -18.58 -40.26 29.05
CA LEU A 11 -18.03 -39.22 29.92
C LEU A 11 -17.58 -38.05 29.04
N THR A 12 -18.48 -37.10 28.82
CA THR A 12 -18.13 -35.84 28.15
C THR A 12 -17.33 -34.98 29.11
N LEU A 13 -16.02 -34.85 28.86
CA LEU A 13 -15.14 -33.96 29.59
C LEU A 13 -15.48 -32.51 29.27
N ASP A 14 -15.39 -31.63 30.26
CA ASP A 14 -15.64 -30.21 30.08
C ASP A 14 -14.49 -29.53 29.30
N PRO A 15 -14.74 -28.36 28.68
CA PRO A 15 -13.78 -27.69 27.80
C PRO A 15 -12.46 -27.28 28.47
N ASP A 16 -12.47 -27.02 29.78
CA ASP A 16 -11.27 -26.63 30.51
C ASP A 16 -10.40 -27.85 30.82
N THR A 17 -11.02 -28.99 31.13
CA THR A 17 -10.32 -30.28 31.25
C THR A 17 -9.73 -30.73 29.91
N LEU A 18 -10.44 -30.55 28.78
CA LEU A 18 -9.91 -30.86 27.45
C LEU A 18 -8.68 -30.00 27.09
N ARG A 19 -8.69 -28.72 27.45
CA ARG A 19 -7.53 -27.81 27.28
C ARG A 19 -6.32 -28.21 28.11
N LEU A 20 -6.54 -28.62 29.36
CA LEU A 20 -5.48 -29.14 30.23
C LEU A 20 -4.87 -30.45 29.69
N LEU A 21 -5.64 -31.22 28.93
CA LEU A 21 -5.22 -32.48 28.28
C LEU A 21 -4.58 -32.29 26.89
N GLY A 22 -4.35 -31.03 26.46
CA GLY A 22 -3.63 -30.71 25.23
C GLY A 22 -4.51 -30.47 24.00
N ASP A 23 -5.83 -30.34 24.16
CA ASP A 23 -6.67 -29.74 23.12
C ASP A 23 -6.45 -28.23 23.13
N GLU A 24 -5.54 -27.73 22.29
CA GLU A 24 -5.26 -26.29 22.16
C GLU A 24 -6.47 -25.48 21.64
N GLY A 25 -7.61 -26.13 21.38
CA GLY A 25 -8.80 -25.52 20.83
C GLY A 25 -8.59 -25.27 19.35
N GLY A 26 -9.44 -25.86 18.52
CA GLY A 26 -9.47 -25.59 17.09
C GLY A 26 -9.43 -24.08 16.83
N THR A 27 -8.54 -23.67 15.92
CA THR A 27 -8.33 -22.30 15.49
C THR A 27 -9.67 -21.59 15.32
N VAL A 28 -10.03 -20.74 16.29
CA VAL A 28 -11.24 -19.93 16.18
C VAL A 28 -11.01 -19.00 14.99
N ALA A 29 -11.76 -19.20 13.91
CA ALA A 29 -11.63 -18.39 12.72
C ALA A 29 -11.78 -16.90 13.12
N ASN A 30 -10.72 -16.12 12.95
CA ASN A 30 -10.66 -14.72 13.36
C ASN A 30 -11.44 -13.83 12.37
N THR A 31 -12.77 -13.99 12.34
CA THR A 31 -13.67 -13.24 11.46
C THR A 31 -14.33 -12.09 12.20
N SER A 32 -14.41 -10.93 11.55
CA SER A 32 -15.14 -9.77 12.09
C SER A 32 -16.65 -10.01 12.13
N PRO A 33 -17.42 -9.19 12.87
CA PRO A 33 -18.88 -9.20 12.78
C PRO A 33 -19.39 -9.03 11.34
N PRO A 34 -20.61 -9.51 11.03
CA PRO A 34 -21.22 -9.35 9.71
C PRO A 34 -21.38 -7.88 9.31
N ILE A 35 -21.14 -7.59 8.03
CA ILE A 35 -21.48 -6.29 7.40
C ILE A 35 -22.95 -6.29 6.97
N HIS A 36 -23.48 -5.10 6.62
CA HIS A 36 -24.85 -4.95 6.15
C HIS A 36 -25.12 -5.84 4.92
N VAL A 37 -26.23 -6.59 4.94
CA VAL A 37 -26.58 -7.62 3.94
C VAL A 37 -26.58 -7.08 2.50
N GLY A 38 -27.02 -5.83 2.31
CA GLY A 38 -27.02 -5.18 0.99
C GLY A 38 -25.63 -4.91 0.41
N LEU A 39 -24.59 -4.80 1.24
CA LEU A 39 -23.21 -4.57 0.78
C LEU A 39 -22.55 -5.85 0.27
N VAL A 40 -22.94 -7.01 0.80
CA VAL A 40 -22.34 -8.31 0.46
C VAL A 40 -22.36 -8.61 -1.05
N PRO A 41 -23.51 -8.57 -1.76
CA PRO A 41 -23.52 -8.85 -3.20
C PRO A 41 -22.77 -7.78 -4.01
N ILE A 42 -22.80 -6.52 -3.56
CA ILE A 42 -22.11 -5.41 -4.25
C ILE A 42 -20.60 -5.60 -4.17
N TRP A 43 -20.06 -5.74 -2.96
CA TRP A 43 -18.62 -5.85 -2.75
C TRP A 43 -18.07 -7.18 -3.28
N SER A 44 -18.79 -8.28 -3.09
CA SER A 44 -18.36 -9.57 -3.67
C SER A 44 -18.36 -9.55 -5.21
N GLY A 45 -19.30 -8.85 -5.84
CA GLY A 45 -19.30 -8.63 -7.28
C GLY A 45 -18.06 -7.85 -7.75
N ILE A 46 -17.75 -6.73 -7.08
CA ILE A 46 -16.59 -5.90 -7.40
C ILE A 46 -15.27 -6.66 -7.17
N LEU A 47 -15.16 -7.40 -6.07
CA LEU A 47 -13.94 -8.16 -5.74
C LEU A 47 -13.67 -9.29 -6.75
N LYS A 48 -14.72 -9.86 -7.37
CA LYS A 48 -14.59 -10.94 -8.36
C LYS A 48 -14.40 -10.43 -9.79
N ALA A 49 -15.15 -9.40 -10.19
CA ALA A 49 -15.19 -8.93 -11.57
C ALA A 49 -14.40 -7.65 -11.81
N GLY A 50 -13.91 -7.01 -10.75
CA GLY A 50 -13.33 -5.67 -10.80
C GLY A 50 -14.39 -4.57 -10.85
N LEU A 51 -13.90 -3.33 -10.73
CA LEU A 51 -14.71 -2.14 -10.93
C LEU A 51 -14.66 -1.72 -12.40
N LYS A 52 -15.81 -1.37 -13.00
CA LYS A 52 -15.86 -0.85 -14.38
C LYS A 52 -15.08 0.47 -14.48
N ASP A 53 -14.39 0.66 -15.60
CA ASP A 53 -13.56 1.84 -15.84
C ASP A 53 -14.35 3.15 -15.75
N GLU A 54 -15.56 3.19 -16.27
CA GLU A 54 -16.42 4.40 -16.22
C GLU A 54 -16.80 4.76 -14.78
N ILE A 55 -17.05 3.75 -13.95
CA ILE A 55 -17.37 3.94 -12.53
C ILE A 55 -16.13 4.38 -11.77
N ARG A 56 -14.97 3.74 -12.02
CA ARG A 56 -13.69 4.12 -11.44
C ARG A 56 -13.40 5.59 -11.72
N ASP A 57 -13.47 6.00 -12.98
CA ASP A 57 -13.10 7.35 -13.40
C ASP A 57 -14.08 8.38 -12.84
N SER A 58 -15.39 8.06 -12.81
CA SER A 58 -16.40 8.88 -12.15
C SER A 58 -16.13 9.08 -10.66
N LEU A 59 -15.70 8.04 -9.93
CA LEU A 59 -15.36 8.14 -8.52
C LEU A 59 -14.10 8.98 -8.29
N ILE A 60 -13.08 8.83 -9.13
CA ILE A 60 -11.86 9.65 -9.06
C ILE A 60 -12.19 11.13 -9.27
N THR A 61 -13.05 11.45 -10.25
CA THR A 61 -13.48 12.84 -10.49
C THR A 61 -14.35 13.38 -9.35
N ARG A 62 -15.21 12.55 -8.76
CA ARG A 62 -16.09 12.95 -7.65
C ARG A 62 -15.33 13.27 -6.38
N TYR A 63 -14.22 12.58 -6.15
CA TYR A 63 -13.38 12.76 -4.96
C TYR A 63 -11.99 13.26 -5.38
N PRO A 64 -11.87 14.55 -5.76
CA PRO A 64 -10.58 15.14 -6.07
C PRO A 64 -9.68 15.13 -4.83
N ILE A 65 -8.36 15.22 -5.03
CA ILE A 65 -7.40 15.36 -3.94
C ILE A 65 -7.71 16.59 -3.10
N ALA A 66 -7.51 16.49 -1.78
CA ALA A 66 -7.73 17.60 -0.88
C ALA A 66 -6.64 18.68 -1.08
N GLU A 67 -7.03 19.95 -1.17
CA GLU A 67 -6.11 21.07 -1.43
C GLU A 67 -5.00 21.18 -0.36
N ASN A 68 -5.33 20.82 0.88
CA ASN A 68 -4.38 20.82 2.00
C ASN A 68 -3.52 19.54 2.10
N CYS A 69 -3.66 18.60 1.17
CA CYS A 69 -2.91 17.34 1.14
C CYS A 69 -2.57 16.91 -0.30
N PRO A 70 -1.70 17.65 -1.02
CA PRO A 70 -1.34 17.35 -2.40
C PRO A 70 -0.63 15.99 -2.57
N THR A 71 -0.03 15.46 -1.51
CA THR A 71 0.64 14.15 -1.48
C THR A 71 -0.29 12.95 -1.69
N MET A 72 -1.61 13.17 -1.66
CA MET A 72 -2.62 12.19 -2.05
C MET A 72 -2.67 11.97 -3.57
N ALA A 73 -2.07 12.87 -4.35
CA ALA A 73 -1.93 12.69 -5.78
C ALA A 73 -0.85 11.62 -6.08
N PRO A 74 -1.03 10.78 -7.12
CA PRO A 74 0.01 9.87 -7.55
C PRO A 74 1.24 10.66 -8.03
N PRO A 75 2.45 10.36 -7.53
CA PRO A 75 3.66 11.00 -8.03
C PRO A 75 3.89 10.63 -9.49
N ARG A 76 4.34 11.60 -10.28
CA ARG A 76 4.62 11.47 -11.70
C ARG A 76 5.96 10.79 -11.94
N MET A 77 6.07 10.09 -13.06
CA MET A 77 7.35 9.60 -13.54
C MET A 77 8.17 10.76 -14.09
N ASN A 78 9.38 10.93 -13.56
CA ASN A 78 10.36 11.90 -14.06
C ASN A 78 10.63 11.71 -15.56
N LEU A 79 10.77 12.82 -16.29
CA LEU A 79 10.95 12.81 -17.75
C LEU A 79 12.26 12.13 -18.16
N GLU A 80 13.30 12.29 -17.36
CA GLU A 80 14.61 11.67 -17.54
C GLU A 80 14.52 10.15 -17.43
N VAL A 81 13.72 9.65 -16.49
CA VAL A 81 13.47 8.20 -16.35
C VAL A 81 12.61 7.72 -17.52
N LYS A 82 11.56 8.45 -17.87
CA LYS A 82 10.66 8.13 -19.00
C LYS A 82 11.42 8.02 -20.33
N ALA A 83 12.46 8.82 -20.54
CA ALA A 83 13.28 8.80 -21.75
C ALA A 83 14.15 7.54 -21.88
N VAL A 84 14.40 6.82 -20.79
CA VAL A 84 15.31 5.67 -20.74
C VAL A 84 14.56 4.34 -20.64
N VAL A 85 13.42 4.31 -19.96
CA VAL A 85 12.64 3.08 -19.79
C VAL A 85 11.87 2.69 -21.05
N ASN A 86 11.67 1.39 -21.26
CA ASN A 86 10.89 0.89 -22.39
C ASN A 86 9.38 1.18 -22.25
N GLU A 87 8.67 1.15 -23.39
CA GLU A 87 7.22 1.45 -23.44
C GLU A 87 6.39 0.49 -22.59
N VAL A 88 6.81 -0.78 -22.47
CA VAL A 88 6.15 -1.77 -21.60
C VAL A 88 6.18 -1.32 -20.14
N THR A 89 7.32 -0.80 -19.69
CA THR A 89 7.48 -0.27 -18.34
C THR A 89 6.66 1.00 -18.14
N VAL A 90 6.60 1.89 -19.14
CA VAL A 90 5.75 3.09 -19.09
C VAL A 90 4.27 2.72 -18.95
N LYS A 91 3.77 1.78 -19.76
CA LYS A 91 2.37 1.31 -19.68
C LYS A 91 2.07 0.64 -18.34
N ARG A 92 3.01 -0.14 -17.82
CA ARG A 92 2.88 -0.77 -16.49
C ARG A 92 2.84 0.29 -15.38
N ASP A 93 3.73 1.28 -15.40
CA ASP A 93 3.73 2.37 -14.41
C ASP A 93 2.44 3.19 -14.46
N ALA A 94 1.91 3.46 -15.66
CA ALA A 94 0.64 4.15 -15.82
C ALA A 94 -0.51 3.42 -15.10
N ARG A 95 -0.56 2.07 -15.18
CA ARG A 95 -1.55 1.27 -14.43
C ARG A 95 -1.39 1.40 -12.91
N PHE A 96 -0.15 1.38 -12.41
CA PHE A 96 0.10 1.60 -10.98
C PHE A 96 -0.26 3.02 -10.54
N SER A 97 -0.01 4.01 -11.38
CA SER A 97 -0.45 5.40 -11.15
C SER A 97 -1.97 5.51 -11.06
N THR A 98 -2.72 4.81 -11.92
CA THR A 98 -4.19 4.74 -11.84
C THR A 98 -4.65 4.09 -10.52
N ILE A 99 -3.99 3.01 -10.08
CA ILE A 99 -4.29 2.38 -8.78
C ILE A 99 -4.05 3.39 -7.65
N GLN A 100 -2.94 4.12 -7.67
CA GLN A 100 -2.68 5.19 -6.68
C GLN A 100 -3.73 6.31 -6.74
N ALA A 101 -4.22 6.67 -7.93
CA ALA A 101 -5.29 7.67 -8.05
C ALA A 101 -6.58 7.21 -7.35
N MET A 102 -6.91 5.91 -7.46
CA MET A 102 -8.05 5.33 -6.73
C MET A 102 -7.84 5.39 -5.21
N LEU A 103 -6.62 5.13 -4.73
CA LEU A 103 -6.30 5.23 -3.30
C LEU A 103 -6.41 6.68 -2.81
N GLY A 104 -5.89 7.65 -3.59
CA GLY A 104 -6.03 9.08 -3.31
C GLY A 104 -7.49 9.54 -3.25
N ALA A 105 -8.30 9.14 -4.23
CA ALA A 105 -9.74 9.44 -4.24
C ALA A 105 -10.47 8.79 -3.05
N SER A 106 -10.08 7.57 -2.67
CA SER A 106 -10.64 6.89 -1.49
C SER A 106 -10.31 7.63 -0.19
N LEU A 107 -9.08 8.11 -0.05
CA LEU A 107 -8.66 8.95 1.08
C LEU A 107 -9.46 10.26 1.13
N SER A 108 -9.71 10.90 -0.02
CA SER A 108 -10.54 12.11 -0.08
C SER A 108 -11.97 11.84 0.38
N ALA A 109 -12.58 10.75 -0.08
CA ALA A 109 -13.92 10.35 0.34
C ALA A 109 -14.00 10.07 1.86
N LEU A 110 -13.00 9.36 2.41
CA LEU A 110 -12.93 9.08 3.85
C LEU A 110 -12.66 10.36 4.66
N GLY A 111 -11.79 11.25 4.18
CA GLY A 111 -11.51 12.55 4.80
C GLY A 111 -12.74 13.43 4.88
N GLN A 112 -13.49 13.57 3.78
CA GLN A 112 -14.78 14.28 3.77
C GLN A 112 -15.78 13.65 4.75
N SER A 113 -15.85 12.32 4.79
CA SER A 113 -16.72 11.60 5.72
C SER A 113 -16.34 11.85 7.19
N LEU A 114 -15.05 11.86 7.52
CA LEU A 114 -14.54 12.21 8.85
C LEU A 114 -14.90 13.65 9.23
N THR A 115 -14.76 14.61 8.32
CA THR A 115 -15.14 16.02 8.56
C THR A 115 -16.64 16.16 8.83
N ILE A 116 -17.49 15.51 8.02
CA ILE A 116 -18.95 15.55 8.19
C ILE A 116 -19.35 14.92 9.52
N LEU A 117 -18.90 13.68 9.79
CA LEU A 117 -19.26 12.94 11.00
C LEU A 117 -18.69 13.58 12.27
N GLY A 118 -17.48 14.14 12.20
CA GLY A 118 -16.85 14.86 13.30
C GLY A 118 -17.63 16.08 13.74
N ASN A 119 -18.28 16.77 12.80
CA ASN A 119 -19.10 17.95 13.07
C ASN A 119 -20.56 17.61 13.43
N ALA A 120 -21.09 16.47 12.95
CA ALA A 120 -22.51 16.13 13.07
C ALA A 120 -22.87 15.22 14.27
N LEU A 121 -21.94 14.41 14.77
CA LEU A 121 -22.24 13.40 15.80
C LEU A 121 -22.07 13.96 17.23
N GLN A 122 -23.02 13.59 18.10
CA GLN A 122 -22.91 13.66 19.56
C GLN A 122 -21.93 12.59 20.07
N GLU A 123 -21.41 12.72 21.30
CA GLU A 123 -20.25 11.95 21.80
C GLU A 123 -20.40 10.41 21.76
N GLU A 124 -21.61 9.88 21.93
CA GLU A 124 -21.82 8.43 21.98
C GLU A 124 -21.56 7.75 20.63
N GLY A 125 -20.58 6.85 20.59
CA GLY A 125 -20.20 6.09 19.39
C GLY A 125 -19.37 6.86 18.36
N LYS A 126 -19.29 8.19 18.47
CA LYS A 126 -18.49 9.06 17.58
C LYS A 126 -17.02 8.66 17.55
N ALA A 127 -16.40 8.49 18.71
CA ALA A 127 -14.98 8.13 18.81
C ALA A 127 -14.67 6.79 18.11
N ARG A 128 -15.52 5.77 18.30
CA ARG A 128 -15.35 4.45 17.68
C ARG A 128 -15.49 4.49 16.16
N LEU A 129 -16.50 5.22 15.66
CA LEU A 129 -16.72 5.37 14.21
C LEU A 129 -15.57 6.15 13.56
N LEU A 130 -15.19 7.29 14.12
CA LEU A 130 -14.08 8.09 13.61
C LEU A 130 -12.76 7.31 13.65
N ALA A 131 -12.52 6.51 14.70
CA ALA A 131 -11.37 5.63 14.77
C ALA A 131 -11.37 4.60 13.63
N SER A 132 -12.50 3.91 13.39
CA SER A 132 -12.58 2.90 12.33
C SER A 132 -12.33 3.46 10.92
N ILE A 133 -12.88 4.65 10.63
CA ILE A 133 -12.68 5.34 9.35
C ILE A 133 -11.24 5.86 9.26
N GLY A 134 -10.71 6.42 10.35
CA GLY A 134 -9.34 6.90 10.44
C GLY A 134 -8.31 5.79 10.24
N ASP A 135 -8.53 4.61 10.82
CA ASP A 135 -7.65 3.44 10.67
C ASP A 135 -7.70 2.90 9.24
N ALA A 136 -8.89 2.84 8.62
CA ALA A 136 -9.01 2.50 7.20
C ALA A 136 -8.25 3.50 6.31
N ALA A 137 -8.36 4.81 6.59
CA ALA A 137 -7.63 5.84 5.87
C ALA A 137 -6.10 5.68 6.05
N ARG A 138 -5.61 5.40 7.26
CA ARG A 138 -4.18 5.14 7.50
C ARG A 138 -3.66 3.94 6.72
N LEU A 139 -4.43 2.85 6.67
CA LEU A 139 -4.07 1.67 5.88
C LEU A 139 -3.98 2.01 4.39
N ILE A 140 -4.96 2.74 3.84
CA ILE A 140 -4.96 3.18 2.44
C ILE A 140 -3.77 4.10 2.16
N ALA A 141 -3.46 5.05 3.04
CA ALA A 141 -2.29 5.93 2.92
C ALA A 141 -0.98 5.13 2.94
N GLY A 142 -0.89 4.10 3.80
CA GLY A 142 0.23 3.17 3.84
C GLY A 142 0.40 2.41 2.51
N VAL A 143 -0.70 1.88 1.95
CA VAL A 143 -0.68 1.20 0.64
C VAL A 143 -0.31 2.19 -0.48
N HIS A 144 -0.81 3.43 -0.43
CA HIS A 144 -0.46 4.48 -1.38
C HIS A 144 1.05 4.74 -1.39
N GLN A 145 1.67 4.88 -0.21
CA GLN A 145 3.12 5.05 -0.08
C GLN A 145 3.89 3.82 -0.58
N GLN A 146 3.45 2.61 -0.24
CA GLN A 146 4.08 1.38 -0.70
C GLN A 146 4.04 1.25 -2.22
N GLN A 147 2.95 1.69 -2.86
CA GLN A 147 2.88 1.75 -4.32
C GLN A 147 3.93 2.70 -4.92
N SER A 148 4.22 3.84 -4.28
CA SER A 148 5.28 4.73 -4.74
C SER A 148 6.64 4.02 -4.67
N GLN A 149 6.90 3.27 -3.59
CA GLN A 149 8.16 2.51 -3.46
C GLN A 149 8.25 1.38 -4.49
N ALA A 150 7.17 0.65 -4.73
CA ALA A 150 7.12 -0.40 -5.74
C ALA A 150 7.38 0.15 -7.16
N ARG A 151 6.72 1.26 -7.51
CA ARG A 151 6.96 1.97 -8.78
C ARG A 151 8.42 2.40 -8.93
N ARG A 152 9.00 3.02 -7.89
CA ARG A 152 10.42 3.41 -7.87
C ARG A 152 11.36 2.22 -8.07
N ALA A 153 11.14 1.11 -7.36
CA ALA A 153 11.98 -0.08 -7.46
C ALA A 153 11.96 -0.67 -8.88
N ILE A 154 10.76 -0.77 -9.46
CA ILE A 154 10.56 -1.28 -10.83
C ILE A 154 11.27 -0.40 -11.86
N LEU A 155 11.15 0.92 -11.74
CA LEU A 155 11.78 1.86 -12.67
C LEU A 155 13.30 1.83 -12.54
N ARG A 156 13.83 1.78 -11.30
CA ARG A 156 15.27 1.70 -11.06
C ARG A 156 15.91 0.45 -11.64
N ALA A 157 15.20 -0.68 -11.65
CA ALA A 157 15.69 -1.93 -12.23
C ALA A 157 15.95 -1.84 -13.75
N GLN A 158 15.43 -0.80 -14.43
CA GLN A 158 15.65 -0.55 -15.86
C GLN A 158 16.82 0.40 -16.14
N LEU A 159 17.46 0.95 -15.10
CA LEU A 159 18.50 1.97 -15.24
C LEU A 159 19.89 1.35 -15.08
N ASN A 160 20.90 2.03 -15.62
CA ASN A 160 22.29 1.64 -15.37
C ASN A 160 22.63 1.80 -13.87
N LYS A 161 23.66 1.08 -13.40
CA LYS A 161 24.03 1.02 -11.98
C LYS A 161 24.27 2.40 -11.36
N SER A 162 25.04 3.27 -12.02
CA SER A 162 25.35 4.62 -11.52
C SER A 162 24.08 5.48 -11.32
N LEU A 163 23.17 5.48 -12.30
CA LEU A 163 21.91 6.20 -12.20
C LEU A 163 20.97 5.55 -11.17
N ALA A 164 20.90 4.21 -11.14
CA ALA A 164 20.12 3.49 -10.16
C ALA A 164 20.59 3.82 -8.74
N ASP A 165 21.90 3.88 -8.48
CA ASP A 165 22.48 4.21 -7.17
C ASP A 165 22.17 5.66 -6.77
N THR A 166 22.31 6.61 -7.71
CA THR A 166 21.94 8.02 -7.52
C THR A 166 20.46 8.17 -7.12
N LEU A 167 19.59 7.33 -7.67
CA LEU A 167 18.15 7.33 -7.43
C LEU A 167 17.71 6.60 -6.14
N SER A 168 18.61 5.84 -5.50
CA SER A 168 18.32 5.29 -4.16
C SER A 168 18.11 6.37 -3.13
N GLU A 169 18.96 7.37 -3.21
CA GLU A 169 19.09 8.43 -2.22
C GLU A 169 18.16 9.61 -2.54
N ALA A 170 17.47 9.55 -3.69
CA ALA A 170 16.44 10.52 -4.04
C ALA A 170 15.25 10.39 -3.08
N PRO A 171 14.90 11.45 -2.33
CA PRO A 171 13.60 11.47 -1.67
C PRO A 171 12.52 11.50 -2.77
N GLY A 172 11.43 10.77 -2.57
CA GLY A 172 10.20 11.11 -3.28
C GLY A 172 9.71 12.45 -2.73
N ASP A 173 9.20 13.32 -3.57
CA ASP A 173 8.62 14.61 -3.16
C ASP A 173 7.14 14.71 -3.53
N ASP A 174 6.57 15.90 -3.35
CA ASP A 174 5.14 16.22 -3.48
C ASP A 174 4.63 16.21 -4.94
N GLY A 175 5.29 15.50 -5.85
CA GLY A 175 4.83 15.38 -7.23
C GLY A 175 5.59 14.41 -8.11
N TRP A 176 6.79 13.96 -7.71
CA TRP A 176 7.67 13.14 -8.56
C TRP A 176 8.20 11.90 -7.82
N LEU A 177 8.29 10.79 -8.55
CA LEU A 177 8.79 9.52 -8.02
C LEU A 177 10.25 9.60 -7.54
N PHE A 178 11.04 10.49 -8.12
CA PHE A 178 12.45 10.69 -7.79
C PHE A 178 12.81 12.14 -7.49
N GLY A 179 11.82 12.95 -7.14
CA GLY A 179 12.01 14.37 -6.86
C GLY A 179 12.05 15.26 -8.10
N GLU A 180 11.70 16.53 -7.95
CA GLU A 180 11.68 17.55 -9.01
C GLU A 180 13.10 17.87 -9.51
N ASN A 181 14.09 17.88 -8.60
CA ASN A 181 15.49 18.23 -8.90
C ASN A 181 16.33 17.02 -9.36
N LEU A 182 15.72 16.07 -10.09
CA LEU A 182 16.42 14.86 -10.53
C LEU A 182 17.58 15.19 -11.48
N SER A 183 17.36 16.06 -12.46
CA SER A 183 18.41 16.47 -13.40
C SER A 183 19.65 17.02 -12.71
N GLU A 184 19.48 17.90 -11.72
CA GLU A 184 20.59 18.46 -10.94
C GLU A 184 21.33 17.36 -10.18
N ARG A 185 20.60 16.46 -9.52
CA ARG A 185 21.18 15.33 -8.78
C ARG A 185 22.03 14.42 -9.67
N ILE A 186 21.58 14.14 -10.89
CA ILE A 186 22.33 13.35 -11.88
C ILE A 186 23.62 14.08 -12.29
N GLN A 187 23.56 15.40 -12.49
CA GLN A 187 24.74 16.19 -12.84
C GLN A 187 25.76 16.23 -11.69
N SER A 188 25.29 16.45 -10.46
CA SER A 188 26.13 16.43 -9.26
C SER A 188 26.80 15.07 -9.03
N ALA A 189 26.06 13.97 -9.21
CA ALA A 189 26.62 12.62 -9.11
C ALA A 189 27.73 12.38 -10.14
N LYS A 190 27.51 12.78 -11.41
CA LYS A 190 28.53 12.68 -12.46
C LYS A 190 29.77 13.54 -12.17
N ALA A 191 29.59 14.73 -11.60
CA ALA A 191 30.71 15.60 -11.22
C ALA A 191 31.52 15.02 -10.06
N LEU A 192 30.84 14.40 -9.09
CA LEU A 192 31.48 13.69 -7.99
C LEU A 192 32.28 12.48 -8.48
N ASP A 193 31.71 11.67 -9.38
CA ASP A 193 32.40 10.51 -9.98
C ASP A 193 33.69 10.91 -10.70
N ARG A 194 33.66 12.02 -11.46
CA ARG A 194 34.85 12.57 -12.12
C ARG A 194 35.91 13.00 -11.11
N THR A 195 35.51 13.75 -10.08
CA THR A 195 36.41 14.20 -9.01
C THR A 195 37.02 13.02 -8.25
N ALA A 196 36.21 12.01 -7.91
CA ALA A 196 36.65 10.80 -7.24
C ALA A 196 37.65 10.00 -8.10
N ALA A 197 37.45 9.92 -9.41
CA ALA A 197 38.38 9.28 -10.33
C ALA A 197 39.76 9.97 -10.35
N HIS A 198 39.80 11.31 -10.27
CA HIS A 198 41.05 12.07 -10.17
C HIS A 198 41.77 11.87 -8.82
N LEU A 199 41.02 11.70 -7.73
CA LEU A 199 41.59 11.48 -6.39
C LEU A 199 42.06 10.04 -6.16
N ARG A 200 41.60 9.07 -6.96
CA ARG A 200 41.93 7.66 -6.76
C ARG A 200 43.39 7.40 -7.15
N LYS A 201 44.23 7.10 -6.15
CA LYS A 201 45.64 6.73 -6.35
C LYS A 201 45.74 5.56 -7.35
N ALA A 202 46.54 5.71 -8.41
CA ALA A 202 46.78 4.64 -9.37
C ALA A 202 47.26 3.38 -8.64
N LYS A 203 46.63 2.23 -8.89
CA LYS A 203 47.12 0.94 -8.37
C LYS A 203 48.50 0.71 -8.98
N GLY A 204 49.54 0.88 -8.18
CA GLY A 204 50.91 0.55 -8.55
C GLY A 204 50.96 -0.92 -8.93
N VAL A 205 51.18 -1.19 -10.22
CA VAL A 205 51.53 -2.52 -10.70
C VAL A 205 52.97 -2.77 -10.24
N HIS A 206 53.14 -3.39 -9.08
CA HIS A 206 54.41 -4.04 -8.77
C HIS A 206 54.52 -5.27 -9.67
N LYS A 207 55.26 -5.13 -10.78
CA LYS A 207 55.85 -6.28 -11.46
C LYS A 207 57.03 -6.73 -10.58
N ALA A 208 56.93 -7.95 -10.07
CA ALA A 208 58.07 -8.72 -9.58
C ALA A 208 58.87 -9.25 -10.78
#